data_AF-A0A7X2NKA5-F1
#
_entry.id   AF-A0A7X2NKA5-F1
#
_cell.length_a   1.000
_cell.length_b   1.000
_cell.length_c   1.000
_cell.angle_alpha   90.00
_cell.angle_beta   90.00
_cell.angle_gamma   90.00
#
_symmetry.space_group_name_H-M   'P 1'
#
loop_
_entity.id
_entity.type
_entity.pdbx_description
1 polymer ?
#
loop_
_entity_poly.entity_id
_entity_poly.type
_entity_poly.pdbx_seq_one_letter_code
_entity_poly.pdbx_strand_id
1 'polypeptide(L)'
;MSEKLDRIGADRDRAKEKRDQWDARYKELCQKYIQQENTEIHEMVRAQNLTPDQLAEVLKALQGGLFPAPAAMPGAGAPGMQAGRDNNTSEIKEDEQDEI
;
A
#
# COMPACT_ATOMS: atom_id res chain seq x y z
N MET A 1 -17.16 31.16 -36.87
CA MET A 1 -16.08 31.64 -35.98
C MET A 1 -14.88 32.01 -36.83
N SER A 2 -13.88 32.70 -36.28
CA SER A 2 -12.62 32.95 -37.01
C SER A 2 -11.79 31.66 -37.04
N GLU A 3 -11.23 31.29 -38.19
CA GLU A 3 -10.41 30.07 -38.34
C GLU A 3 -9.26 29.99 -37.31
N LYS A 4 -8.74 31.15 -36.90
CA LYS A 4 -7.71 31.23 -35.85
C LYS A 4 -8.25 30.81 -34.49
N LEU A 5 -9.48 31.21 -34.14
CA LEU A 5 -10.13 30.82 -32.89
C LEU A 5 -10.49 29.33 -32.91
N ASP A 6 -10.98 28.81 -34.03
CA ASP A 6 -11.32 27.40 -34.18
C ASP A 6 -10.07 26.51 -34.00
N ARG A 7 -8.93 26.94 -34.55
CA ARG A 7 -7.65 26.24 -34.37
C ARG A 7 -7.17 26.24 -32.91
N ILE A 8 -7.25 27.38 -32.23
CA ILE A 8 -6.88 27.50 -30.81
C ILE A 8 -7.79 26.62 -29.94
N GLY A 9 -9.10 26.60 -30.22
CA GLY A 9 -10.05 25.73 -29.54
C GLY A 9 -9.70 24.24 -29.71
N ALA A 10 -9.40 23.82 -30.94
CA ALA A 10 -9.01 22.44 -31.23
C ALA A 10 -7.65 22.05 -30.60
N ASP A 11 -6.70 22.98 -30.50
CA ASP A 11 -5.43 22.75 -29.80
C ASP A 11 -5.65 22.61 -28.28
N ARG A 12 -6.49 23.47 -27.70
CA ARG A 12 -6.88 23.40 -26.28
C ARG A 12 -7.55 22.07 -25.94
N ASP A 13 -8.52 21.65 -26.75
CA ASP A 13 -9.28 20.42 -26.47
C ASP A 13 -8.38 19.18 -26.57
N ARG A 14 -7.45 19.14 -27.53
CA ARG A 14 -6.42 18.10 -27.61
C ARG A 14 -5.46 18.09 -26.41
N ALA A 15 -5.10 19.26 -25.89
CA ALA A 15 -4.27 19.35 -24.70
C ALA A 15 -5.00 18.82 -23.46
N LYS A 16 -6.29 19.15 -23.32
CA LYS A 16 -7.14 18.62 -22.25
C LYS A 16 -7.26 17.10 -22.33
N GLU A 17 -7.56 16.56 -23.51
CA GLU A 17 -7.67 15.11 -23.70
C GLU A 17 -6.37 14.38 -23.33
N LYS A 18 -5.21 14.91 -23.73
CA LYS A 18 -3.91 14.33 -23.34
C LYS A 18 -3.71 14.34 -21.84
N ARG A 19 -4.05 15.44 -21.15
CA ARG A 19 -3.96 15.51 -19.69
C ARG A 19 -4.81 14.42 -19.05
N ASP A 20 -6.07 14.31 -19.47
CA ASP A 20 -7.00 13.35 -18.90
C ASP A 20 -6.54 11.89 -19.13
N GLN A 21 -5.91 11.61 -20.28
CA GLN A 21 -5.26 10.31 -20.55
C GLN A 21 -4.08 10.04 -19.60
N TRP A 22 -3.24 11.04 -19.34
CA TRP A 22 -2.13 10.91 -18.40
C TRP A 22 -2.61 10.71 -16.96
N ASP A 23 -3.67 11.41 -16.55
CA ASP A 23 -4.28 11.25 -15.24
C ASP A 23 -4.87 9.85 -15.05
N ALA A 24 -5.55 9.31 -16.08
CA ALA A 24 -6.04 7.94 -16.06
C ALA A 24 -4.90 6.92 -15.94
N ARG A 25 -3.83 7.11 -16.71
CA ARG A 25 -2.63 6.25 -16.64
C ARG A 25 -1.95 6.33 -15.28
N TYR A 26 -1.90 7.51 -14.67
CA TYR A 26 -1.36 7.69 -13.32
C TYR A 26 -2.17 6.87 -12.30
N LYS A 27 -3.50 7.00 -12.32
CA LYS A 27 -4.38 6.22 -11.42
C LYS A 27 -4.20 4.71 -11.60
N GLU A 28 -4.10 4.24 -12.85
CA GLU A 28 -3.87 2.82 -13.14
C GLU A 28 -2.52 2.34 -12.58
N LEU A 29 -1.45 3.12 -12.75
CA LEU A 29 -0.13 2.79 -12.21
C LEU A 29 -0.12 2.75 -10.68
N CYS A 30 -0.79 3.69 -10.02
CA CYS A 30 -0.94 3.66 -8.57
C CYS A 30 -1.65 2.39 -8.09
N GLN A 31 -2.75 1.99 -8.76
CA GLN A 31 -3.45 0.75 -8.42
C GLN A 31 -2.57 -0.49 -8.65
N LYS A 32 -1.85 -0.55 -9.77
CA LYS A 32 -0.92 -1.64 -10.07
C LYS A 32 0.20 -1.73 -9.03
N TYR A 33 0.76 -0.60 -8.60
CA TYR A 33 1.79 -0.56 -7.58
C TYR A 33 1.30 -1.17 -6.26
N ILE A 34 0.13 -0.74 -5.78
CA ILE A 34 -0.48 -1.26 -4.54
C ILE A 34 -0.77 -2.77 -4.66
N GLN A 35 -1.33 -3.21 -5.80
CA GLN A 35 -1.61 -4.63 -6.03
C GLN A 35 -0.34 -5.48 -6.06
N GLN A 36 0.71 -4.98 -6.70
CA GLN A 36 1.99 -5.65 -6.81
C GLN A 36 2.66 -5.75 -5.44
N GLU A 37 2.70 -4.65 -4.67
CA GLU A 37 3.23 -4.64 -3.30
C GLU A 37 2.51 -5.66 -2.41
N ASN A 38 1.18 -5.70 -2.45
CA ASN A 38 0.41 -6.68 -1.68
C ASN A 38 0.73 -8.13 -2.09
N THR A 39 0.92 -8.36 -3.40
CA THR A 39 1.26 -9.69 -3.92
C THR A 39 2.67 -10.10 -3.48
N GLU A 40 3.64 -9.20 -3.58
CA GLU A 40 5.01 -9.44 -3.13
C GLU A 40 5.09 -9.69 -1.63
N ILE A 41 4.34 -8.93 -0.81
CA ILE A 41 4.21 -9.19 0.63
C ILE A 41 3.62 -10.59 0.87
N HIS A 42 2.53 -10.95 0.20
CA HIS A 42 1.91 -12.28 0.34
C HIS A 42 2.84 -13.43 -0.09
N GLU A 43 3.62 -13.23 -1.15
CA GLU A 43 4.61 -14.20 -1.62
C GLU A 43 5.80 -14.32 -0.66
N MET A 44 6.30 -13.22 -0.10
CA MET A 44 7.34 -13.26 0.94
C MET A 44 6.85 -13.96 2.20
N VAL A 45 5.61 -13.70 2.63
CA VAL A 45 4.98 -14.39 3.77
C VAL A 45 4.81 -15.88 3.49
N ARG A 46 4.44 -16.27 2.26
CA ARG A 46 4.39 -17.68 1.83
C ARG A 46 5.78 -18.31 1.76
N ALA A 47 6.79 -17.58 1.29
CA ALA A 47 8.16 -18.05 1.15
C ALA A 47 8.88 -18.24 2.50
N GLN A 48 8.40 -17.57 3.57
CA GLN A 48 8.80 -17.89 4.95
C GLN A 48 8.06 -19.11 5.54
N ASN A 49 7.32 -19.86 4.71
CA ASN A 49 6.91 -21.25 4.92
C ASN A 49 6.06 -21.53 6.17
N LEU A 50 5.07 -20.70 6.48
CA LEU A 50 3.97 -21.11 7.35
C LEU A 50 2.64 -20.73 6.68
N THR A 51 1.85 -21.73 6.31
CA THR A 51 0.43 -21.48 5.99
C THR A 51 -0.30 -21.00 7.26
N PRO A 52 -1.40 -20.22 7.15
CA PRO A 52 -2.15 -19.79 8.34
C PRO A 52 -2.57 -20.96 9.24
N ASP A 53 -2.88 -22.11 8.66
CA ASP A 53 -3.20 -23.34 9.40
C ASP A 53 -1.98 -23.94 10.10
N GLN A 54 -0.82 -23.98 9.43
CA GLN A 54 0.45 -24.41 10.04
C GLN A 54 0.91 -23.45 11.15
N LEU A 55 0.65 -22.15 11.00
CA LEU A 55 0.86 -21.17 12.07
C LEU A 55 -0.04 -21.45 13.26
N ALA A 56 -1.32 -21.77 13.03
CA ALA A 56 -2.25 -22.14 14.09
C ALA A 56 -1.81 -23.42 14.84
N GLU A 57 -1.25 -24.40 14.14
CA GLU A 57 -0.71 -25.62 14.73
C GLU A 57 0.55 -25.36 15.57
N VAL A 58 1.49 -24.55 15.07
CA VAL A 58 2.69 -24.14 15.82
C VAL A 58 2.32 -23.36 17.08
N LEU A 59 1.35 -22.44 17.00
CA LEU A 59 0.86 -21.69 18.16
C LEU A 59 0.22 -22.60 19.21
N LYS A 60 -0.59 -23.59 18.79
CA LYS A 60 -1.15 -24.61 19.70
C LYS A 60 -0.05 -25.45 20.36
N ALA A 61 0.97 -25.86 19.61
CA ALA A 61 2.07 -26.67 20.15
C ALA A 61 2.92 -25.89 21.17
N LEU A 62 3.15 -24.58 20.95
CA LEU A 62 3.85 -23.71 21.88
C LEU A 62 3.05 -23.51 23.17
N GLN A 63 1.74 -23.29 23.07
CA GLN A 63 0.85 -23.12 24.22
C GLN A 63 0.66 -24.42 25.02
N GLY A 64 0.77 -25.57 24.35
CA GLY A 64 0.77 -26.91 24.96
C GLY A 64 2.13 -27.36 25.54
N GLY A 65 3.17 -26.53 25.47
CA GLY A 65 4.48 -26.82 26.08
C GLY A 65 5.33 -27.86 25.35
N LEU A 66 5.05 -28.12 24.07
CA LEU A 66 5.76 -29.14 23.26
C LEU A 66 7.14 -28.69 22.76
N PHE A 67 7.47 -27.40 22.87
CA PHE A 67 8.80 -26.88 22.57
C PHE A 67 9.49 -26.40 23.85
N PRO A 68 10.77 -26.76 24.08
CA PRO A 68 11.53 -26.17 25.16
C PRO A 68 11.62 -24.67 24.91
N ALA A 69 11.28 -23.86 25.91
CA ALA A 69 11.47 -22.42 25.85
C ALA A 69 12.92 -22.14 25.38
N PRO A 70 13.14 -21.23 24.41
CA PRO A 70 14.49 -20.89 24.02
C PRO A 70 15.19 -20.40 25.28
N ALA A 71 16.23 -21.13 25.70
CA ALA A 71 17.09 -20.72 26.78
C ALA A 71 17.46 -19.27 26.51
N ALA A 72 17.11 -18.37 27.43
CA ALA A 72 17.37 -16.95 27.32
C ALA A 72 18.84 -16.77 26.95
N MET A 73 19.09 -16.38 25.69
CA MET A 73 20.42 -16.03 25.22
C MET A 73 20.88 -14.87 26.12
N PRO A 74 21.94 -15.02 26.93
CA PRO A 74 22.39 -13.94 27.79
C PRO A 74 23.06 -12.90 26.90
N GLY A 75 22.33 -11.84 26.53
CA GLY A 75 22.88 -10.74 25.73
C GLY A 75 21.89 -9.79 25.07
N ALA A 76 20.62 -10.13 24.91
CA ALA A 76 19.64 -9.18 24.38
C ALA A 76 19.10 -8.30 25.51
N GLY A 77 19.57 -7.05 25.53
CA GLY A 77 19.22 -6.02 26.50
C GLY A 77 17.71 -5.79 26.68
N ALA A 78 17.39 -5.22 27.84
CA ALA A 78 16.07 -4.96 28.41
C ALA A 78 14.96 -4.53 27.42
N PRO A 79 13.68 -4.90 27.68
CA PRO A 79 12.55 -4.40 26.93
C PRO A 79 12.24 -2.96 27.36
N GLY A 80 12.84 -2.01 26.65
CA GLY A 80 12.46 -0.60 26.68
C GLY A 80 11.19 -0.40 25.86
N MET A 81 10.10 -0.08 26.55
CA MET A 81 8.83 0.39 26.03
C MET A 81 9.03 1.54 25.01
N GLN A 82 8.72 1.32 23.73
CA GLN A 82 8.38 2.38 22.76
C GLN A 82 7.18 1.88 21.97
N ALA A 83 5.98 2.30 22.39
CA ALA A 83 5.30 3.53 21.96
C ALA A 83 4.46 3.24 20.71
N GLY A 84 3.16 3.51 20.84
CA GLY A 84 2.12 3.26 19.86
C GLY A 84 2.52 3.73 18.48
N ARG A 85 2.48 2.81 17.52
CA ARG A 85 2.60 3.12 16.11
C ARG A 85 1.19 3.22 15.55
N ASP A 86 0.62 4.40 15.71
CA ASP A 86 -0.69 4.77 15.18
C ASP A 86 -0.52 4.95 13.66
N ASN A 87 -0.47 3.84 12.94
CA ASN A 87 -0.53 3.86 11.49
C ASN A 87 -1.99 3.77 11.08
N ASN A 88 -2.49 4.89 10.51
CA ASN A 88 -3.49 4.98 9.46
C ASN A 88 -4.67 5.90 9.81
N THR A 89 -4.64 7.10 9.24
CA THR A 89 -5.69 7.61 8.30
C THR A 89 -5.33 9.07 8.05
N SER A 90 -4.44 9.33 7.10
CA SER A 90 -4.41 10.66 6.48
C SER A 90 -5.63 10.74 5.58
N GLU A 91 -6.70 11.32 6.12
CA GLU A 91 -7.85 11.80 5.37
C GLU A 91 -7.36 12.60 4.17
N ILE A 92 -7.50 12.05 2.96
CA ILE A 92 -7.42 12.84 1.73
C ILE A 92 -8.74 13.62 1.72
N LYS A 93 -8.71 14.83 2.28
CA LYS A 93 -9.79 15.80 2.11
C LYS A 93 -9.73 16.27 0.66
N GLU A 94 -10.72 15.83 -0.11
CA GLU A 94 -11.05 16.42 -1.40
C GLU A 94 -11.64 17.80 -1.10
N ASP A 95 -10.80 18.84 -1.10
CA ASP A 95 -11.28 20.21 -1.19
C ASP A 95 -11.70 20.48 -2.63
N GLU A 96 -12.96 20.15 -2.90
CA GLU A 96 -13.74 20.62 -4.04
C GLU A 96 -13.84 22.14 -3.97
N GLN A 97 -13.00 22.84 -4.72
CA GLN A 97 -13.18 24.26 -5.02
C GLN A 97 -13.15 24.46 -6.54
N ASP A 98 -14.28 24.09 -7.14
CA ASP A 98 -14.67 24.57 -8.45
C ASP A 98 -15.08 26.05 -8.35
N GLU A 99 -14.34 26.86 -9.10
CA GLU A 99 -14.70 28.11 -9.79
C GLU A 99 -15.93 28.93 -9.33
N ILE A 100 -15.67 30.19 -8.95
CA ILE A 100 -16.41 31.35 -9.47
C ILE A 100 -15.41 32.30 -10.14
#